data_AF-A0ABC8TJI4-F1
#
_entry.id   AF-A0ABC8TJI4-F1
#
_cell.length_a   1.000
_cell.length_b   1.000
_cell.length_c   1.000
_cell.angle_alpha   90.00
_cell.angle_beta   90.00
_cell.angle_gamma   90.00
#
_symmetry.space_group_name_H-M   'P 1'
#
loop_
_entity.id
_entity.type
_entity.pdbx_description
1 polymer ?
#
loop_
_entity_poly.entity_id
_entity_poly.type
_entity_poly.pdbx_seq_one_letter_code
_entity_poly.pdbx_strand_id
1 'polypeptide(L)'
;MRRGLLVPVCLYANKAGLDMLETTLAALQDITLDKIFRESGQEALNSVQMIMQQGFTILPAGICLSVMENYVSYQRAVAWKVVREGTDVHYLAFAFTNWSFV
;
A
#
# COMPACT_ATOMS: atom_id res chain seq x y z
N MET A 1 27.97 -2.85 4.87
CA MET A 1 26.89 -3.84 4.65
C MET A 1 25.68 -3.46 5.47
N ARG A 2 24.65 -2.85 4.84
CA ARG A 2 23.31 -2.80 5.44
C ARG A 2 22.42 -3.69 4.57
N ARG A 3 22.05 -4.87 5.06
CA ARG A 3 20.85 -5.56 4.57
C ARG A 3 19.67 -4.72 5.05
N GLY A 4 19.40 -3.63 4.34
CA GLY A 4 18.17 -2.87 4.54
C GLY A 4 17.05 -3.72 3.99
N LEU A 5 16.31 -4.41 4.86
CA LEU A 5 14.96 -4.84 4.53
C LEU A 5 14.24 -3.56 4.07
N LEU A 6 14.06 -3.42 2.75
CA LEU A 6 13.30 -2.33 2.16
C LEU A 6 11.91 -2.43 2.78
N VAL A 7 11.62 -1.59 3.77
CA VAL A 7 10.26 -1.43 4.26
C VAL A 7 9.48 -0.99 3.01
N PRO A 8 8.51 -1.80 2.53
CA PRO A 8 7.83 -1.47 1.30
C PRO A 8 7.16 -0.11 1.46
N VAL A 9 7.62 0.84 0.65
CA VAL A 9 7.04 2.17 0.55
C VAL A 9 5.95 2.12 -0.50
N CYS A 10 4.75 2.59 -0.13
CA CYS A 10 3.68 2.82 -1.09
C CYS A 10 4.05 4.08 -1.88
N LEU A 11 4.23 3.99 -3.20
CA LEU A 11 4.68 5.14 -4.01
C LEU A 11 3.62 5.70 -4.93
N TYR A 12 2.51 4.98 -5.11
CA TYR A 12 1.47 5.41 -6.01
C TYR A 12 0.09 4.93 -5.56
N ALA A 13 -0.87 5.85 -5.64
CA ALA A 13 -2.29 5.59 -5.56
C ALA A 13 -3.00 6.51 -6.56
N ASN A 14 -4.14 6.07 -7.10
CA ASN A 14 -5.02 6.96 -7.86
C ASN A 14 -5.64 8.03 -6.92
N LYS A 15 -6.34 9.02 -7.49
CA LYS A 15 -6.97 10.08 -6.69
C LYS A 15 -7.89 9.52 -5.60
N ALA A 16 -8.68 8.49 -5.90
CA ALA A 16 -9.54 7.83 -4.92
C ALA A 16 -8.75 7.21 -3.75
N GLY A 17 -7.61 6.57 -4.01
CA GLY A 17 -6.75 6.03 -2.95
C GLY A 17 -6.02 7.10 -2.15
N LEU A 18 -5.65 8.22 -2.77
CA LEU A 18 -5.11 9.39 -2.05
C LEU A 18 -6.15 10.02 -1.13
N ASP A 19 -7.39 10.16 -1.61
CA ASP A 19 -8.51 10.69 -0.83
C ASP A 19 -8.87 9.76 0.34
N MET A 20 -8.93 8.46 0.06
CA MET A 20 -9.14 7.42 1.07
C MET A 20 -8.08 7.48 2.18
N LEU A 21 -6.81 7.62 1.82
CA LEU A 21 -5.71 7.68 2.78
C LEU A 21 -5.50 9.07 3.38
N GLU A 22 -6.31 10.06 3.00
CA GLU A 22 -6.19 11.46 3.41
C GLU A 22 -4.77 12.01 3.20
N THR A 23 -4.19 11.76 2.02
CA THR A 23 -2.81 12.11 1.71
C THR A 23 -2.63 12.66 0.30
N THR A 24 -1.41 13.09 -0.02
CA THR A 24 -1.01 13.53 -1.36
C THR A 24 -0.01 12.55 -1.96
N LEU A 25 0.18 12.58 -3.28
CA LEU A 25 1.19 11.74 -3.93
C LEU A 25 2.61 12.01 -3.39
N ALA A 26 2.90 13.25 -3.00
CA ALA A 26 4.19 13.62 -2.41
C ALA A 26 4.37 12.98 -1.02
N ALA A 27 3.36 13.12 -0.15
CA ALA A 27 3.40 12.57 1.20
C ALA A 27 3.29 11.03 1.24
N LEU A 28 2.64 10.42 0.23
CA LEU A 28 2.52 8.96 0.11
C LEU A 28 3.89 8.25 0.10
N GLN A 29 4.90 8.87 -0.51
CA GLN A 29 6.25 8.31 -0.62
C GLN A 29 6.98 8.20 0.72
N ASP A 30 6.50 8.87 1.77
CA ASP A 30 7.07 8.81 3.11
C ASP A 30 6.26 7.88 4.04
N ILE A 31 5.23 7.22 3.50
CA ILE A 31 4.32 6.36 4.26
C ILE A 31 4.66 4.89 4.03
N THR A 32 4.90 4.21 5.15
CA THR A 32 5.18 2.77 5.18
C THR A 32 3.89 1.97 5.27
N LEU A 33 3.88 0.74 4.74
CA LEU A 33 2.67 -0.09 4.74
C LEU A 33 2.13 -0.42 6.13
N ASP A 34 2.98 -0.50 7.16
CA ASP A 34 2.56 -0.74 8.54
C ASP A 34 1.73 0.41 9.10
N LYS A 35 1.94 1.66 8.65
CA LYS A 35 1.13 2.81 9.05
C LYS A 35 -0.28 2.74 8.48
N ILE A 36 -0.41 2.27 7.24
CA ILE A 36 -1.70 2.13 6.57
C ILE A 36 -2.45 0.95 7.17
N PHE A 37 -1.82 -0.22 7.26
CA PHE A 37 -2.54 -1.45 7.56
C PHE A 37 -2.42 -1.95 9.02
N ARG A 38 -1.75 -1.25 9.94
CA ARG A 38 -1.51 -1.62 11.37
C ARG A 38 -1.97 -3.03 11.82
N GLU A 39 -3.26 -3.23 12.12
CA GLU A 39 -3.79 -4.49 12.68
C GLU A 39 -4.24 -5.54 11.63
N SER A 40 -4.72 -5.11 10.46
CA SER A 40 -5.17 -5.98 9.36
C SER A 40 -4.04 -6.26 8.33
N GLY A 41 -2.92 -5.58 8.49
CA GLY A 41 -1.84 -5.45 7.52
C GLY A 41 -0.85 -6.57 7.51
N GLN A 42 -0.93 -7.49 8.46
CA GLN A 42 -0.03 -8.63 8.47
C GLN A 42 -0.19 -9.46 7.18
N GLU A 43 -1.41 -9.62 6.68
CA GLU A 43 -1.64 -10.30 5.39
C GLU A 43 -1.16 -9.48 4.20
N ALA A 44 -1.37 -8.16 4.22
CA ALA A 44 -0.86 -7.27 3.17
C ALA A 44 0.68 -7.25 3.12
N LEU A 45 1.34 -7.23 4.29
CA LEU A 45 2.79 -7.29 4.45
C LEU A 45 3.36 -8.66 4.06
N ASN A 46 2.71 -9.76 4.46
CA ASN A 46 3.08 -11.11 4.06
C ASN A 46 2.94 -11.30 2.53
N SER A 47 1.95 -10.63 1.92
CA SER A 47 1.75 -10.64 0.48
C SER A 47 2.83 -9.90 -0.30
N VAL A 48 3.67 -9.08 0.34
CA VAL A 48 4.73 -8.32 -0.36
C VAL A 48 5.71 -9.26 -1.07
N GLN A 49 6.12 -10.36 -0.44
CA GLN A 49 6.99 -11.34 -1.10
C GLN A 49 6.33 -11.94 -2.34
N MET A 50 5.03 -12.23 -2.25
CA MET A 50 4.23 -12.73 -3.37
C MET A 50 4.11 -11.70 -4.48
N ILE A 51 3.86 -10.42 -4.14
CA ILE A 51 3.80 -9.32 -5.12
C ILE A 51 5.15 -9.15 -5.84
N MET A 52 6.27 -9.26 -5.12
CA MET A 52 7.60 -9.16 -5.75
C MET A 52 7.84 -10.27 -6.77
N GLN A 53 7.40 -11.50 -6.48
CA GLN A 53 7.54 -12.64 -7.37
C GLN A 53 6.52 -12.62 -8.54
N GLN A 54 5.23 -12.47 -8.24
CA GLN A 54 4.12 -12.62 -9.20
C GLN A 54 3.75 -11.30 -9.91
N GLY A 55 4.16 -10.17 -9.38
CA GLY A 55 3.90 -8.84 -9.93
C GLY A 55 2.70 -8.12 -9.32
N PHE A 56 1.69 -8.85 -8.84
CA PHE A 56 0.52 -8.27 -8.19
C PHE A 56 -0.20 -9.25 -7.26
N THR A 57 -1.13 -8.74 -6.45
CA THR A 57 -2.10 -9.51 -5.66
C THR A 57 -3.41 -8.74 -5.52
N ILE A 58 -4.47 -9.45 -5.14
CA ILE A 58 -5.76 -8.88 -4.75
C ILE A 58 -5.93 -9.13 -3.26
N LEU A 59 -6.08 -8.06 -2.50
CA LEU A 59 -6.38 -8.12 -1.08
C LEU A 59 -7.90 -8.20 -0.87
N PRO A 60 -8.36 -9.04 0.07
CA PRO A 60 -9.78 -9.13 0.42
C PRO A 60 -10.26 -7.83 1.09
N ALA A 61 -11.56 -7.77 1.42
CA ALA A 61 -12.11 -6.65 2.17
C ALA A 61 -11.39 -6.47 3.51
N GLY A 62 -11.23 -5.23 3.94
CA GLY A 62 -10.51 -4.92 5.17
C GLY A 62 -10.76 -3.51 5.68
N ILE A 63 -10.10 -3.20 6.79
CA ILE A 63 -10.07 -1.88 7.41
C ILE A 63 -8.60 -1.47 7.50
N CYS A 64 -8.30 -0.23 7.14
CA CYS A 64 -6.98 0.38 7.32
C CYS A 64 -7.12 1.76 7.97
N LEU A 65 -6.00 2.39 8.29
CA LEU A 65 -5.94 3.76 8.75
C LEU A 65 -5.54 4.69 7.62
N SER A 66 -6.16 5.85 7.57
CA SER A 66 -5.66 6.99 6.83
C SER A 66 -4.44 7.60 7.54
N VAL A 67 -3.78 8.55 6.87
CA VAL A 67 -2.66 9.31 7.47
C VAL A 67 -3.10 10.15 8.66
N MET A 68 -4.37 10.56 8.66
CA MET A 68 -4.98 11.33 9.74
C MET A 68 -5.52 10.43 10.87
N GLU A 69 -5.17 9.13 10.86
CA GLU A 69 -5.58 8.13 11.84
C GLU A 69 -7.11 7.87 11.88
N ASN A 70 -7.82 8.14 10.79
CA ASN A 70 -9.22 7.74 10.64
C ASN A 70 -9.31 6.31 10.12
N TYR A 71 -10.29 5.55 10.63
CA TYR A 71 -10.57 4.20 10.13
C TYR A 71 -11.28 4.27 8.79
N VAL A 72 -10.79 3.47 7.84
CA VAL A 72 -11.34 3.40 6.49
C VAL A 72 -11.57 1.94 6.12
N SER A 73 -12.81 1.61 5.79
CA SER A 73 -13.16 0.32 5.24
C SER A 73 -12.94 0.31 3.73
N TYR A 74 -12.63 -0.86 3.15
CA TYR A 74 -12.57 -1.06 1.71
C TYR A 74 -13.05 -2.47 1.35
N GLN A 75 -13.73 -2.63 0.21
CA GLN A 75 -14.23 -3.94 -0.21
C GLN A 75 -13.14 -4.80 -0.86
N ARG A 76 -12.25 -4.19 -1.65
CA ARG A 76 -11.10 -4.87 -2.28
C ARG A 76 -9.98 -3.88 -2.50
N ALA A 77 -8.75 -4.37 -2.48
CA ALA A 77 -7.59 -3.62 -2.98
C ALA A 77 -6.79 -4.45 -3.97
N VAL A 78 -6.26 -3.81 -5.01
CA VAL A 78 -5.25 -4.40 -5.90
C VAL A 78 -3.92 -3.79 -5.52
N ALA A 79 -2.91 -4.63 -5.29
CA ALA A 79 -1.55 -4.19 -5.00
C ALA A 79 -0.60 -4.77 -6.06
N TRP A 80 0.27 -3.95 -6.63
CA TRP A 80 1.21 -4.40 -7.66
C TRP A 80 2.60 -3.79 -7.48
N LYS A 81 3.61 -4.52 -7.97
CA LYS A 81 4.98 -4.02 -8.02
C LYS A 81 5.10 -2.99 -9.14
N VAL A 82 5.74 -1.87 -8.83
CA VAL A 82 6.15 -0.86 -9.80
C VAL A 82 7.67 -0.97 -9.95
N VAL A 83 8.11 -1.19 -11.19
CA VAL A 83 9.53 -1.26 -11.54
C VAL A 83 9.92 0.06 -12.15
N ARG A 84 10.98 0.69 -11.65
CA ARG A 84 11.57 1.88 -12.29
C ARG A 84 12.54 1.42 -13.37
N GLU A 85 12.47 2.04 -14.55
CA GLU A 85 13.41 1.74 -15.63
C GLU A 85 14.86 1.92 -15.17
N GLY A 86 15.71 0.92 -15.47
CA GLY A 86 17.14 0.97 -15.18
C GLY A 86 17.53 0.72 -13.73
N THR A 87 16.61 0.30 -12.84
CA THR A 87 16.95 -0.08 -11.46
C THR A 87 16.27 -1.38 -11.03
N ASP A 88 16.93 -2.14 -10.14
CA ASP A 88 16.32 -3.30 -9.44
C ASP A 88 15.43 -2.86 -8.26
N VAL A 89 15.07 -1.58 -8.19
CA VAL A 89 14.25 -1.05 -7.10
C VAL A 89 12.79 -1.33 -7.41
N HIS A 90 12.17 -2.11 -6.53
CA HIS A 90 10.76 -2.43 -6.60
C HIS A 90 9.97 -1.63 -5.58
N TYR A 91 8.90 -1.01 -6.06
CA TYR A 91 7.98 -0.22 -5.25
C TYR A 91 6.58 -0.85 -5.28
N LEU A 92 5.68 -0.39 -4.43
CA LEU A 92 4.29 -0.86 -4.43
C LEU A 92 3.31 0.26 -4.76
N ALA A 93 2.27 -0.10 -5.49
CA ALA A 93 1.14 0.75 -5.78
C ALA A 93 -0.16 0.03 -5.41
N PHE A 94 -1.17 0.81 -5.02
CA PHE A 94 -2.47 0.29 -4.57
C PHE A 94 -3.62 0.98 -5.27
N ALA A 95 -4.68 0.22 -5.52
CA ALA A 95 -5.99 0.72 -5.90
C ALA A 95 -7.06 0.10 -5.00
N PHE A 96 -7.77 0.95 -4.27
CA PHE A 96 -8.86 0.54 -3.38
C PHE A 96 -10.22 0.75 -4.06
N THR A 97 -11.18 -0.11 -3.76
CA THR A 97 -12.54 -0.06 -4.31
C THR A 97 -13.58 -0.10 -3.21
N ASN A 98 -14.66 0.65 -3.40
CA ASN A 98 -15.79 0.75 -2.47
C ASN A 98 -15.32 0.96 -1.02
N TRP A 99 -14.64 2.09 -0.82
CA TRP A 99 -14.12 2.49 0.48
C TRP A 99 -15.03 3.54 1.13
N SER A 100 -15.01 3.58 2.46
CA SER A 100 -15.68 4.62 3.24
C SER A 100 -14.99 4.80 4.58
N PHE A 101 -15.04 6.02 5.12
CA PHE A 101 -14.78 6.24 6.54
C PHE A 101 -15.81 5.47 7.39
N VAL A 102 -15.37 5.00 8.55
CA VAL A 102 -16.18 4.27 9.54
C VAL A 102 -16.65 5.23 10.63
#